data_AF-G6C1S1-F1
#
_entry.id   AF-G6C1S1-F1
#
_cell.length_a   1.000
_cell.length_b   1.000
_cell.length_c   1.000
_cell.angle_alpha   90.00
_cell.angle_beta   90.00
_cell.angle_gamma   90.00
#
_symmetry.space_group_name_H-M   'P 1'
#
loop_
_entity.id
_entity.type
_entity.pdbx_description
1 polymer ?
#
loop_
_entity_poly.entity_id
_entity_poly.type
_entity_poly.pdbx_seq_one_letter_code
_entity_poly.pdbx_strand_id
1 'polypeptide(L)'
;MKLSDIKKIAHSILENQNVENSFIEYKKSINFKDKILKTACAFANNYMNNEVNFLFIGVEEVDDKENGEKAIPKRPISGIKESMIEGIENDLKSLLSNINPKINYHIIQDKIDNKYYLVVAIEQGF
;
A
#
# COMPACT_ATOMS: atom_id res chain seq x y z
N MET A 1 -2.04 -5.28 -16.28
CA MET A 1 -2.13 -3.79 -16.32
C MET A 1 -0.71 -3.20 -16.47
N LYS A 2 -0.48 -2.00 -17.03
CA LYS A 2 0.89 -1.44 -17.09
C LYS A 2 1.27 -0.80 -15.75
N LEU A 3 2.55 -0.89 -15.37
CA LEU A 3 3.05 -0.30 -14.11
C LEU A 3 2.78 1.21 -14.01
N SER A 4 2.82 1.92 -15.15
CA SER A 4 2.47 3.34 -15.24
C SER A 4 1.03 3.64 -14.84
N ASP A 5 0.12 2.73 -15.13
CA ASP A 5 -1.30 2.89 -14.83
C ASP A 5 -1.54 2.59 -13.34
N ILE A 6 -0.88 1.56 -12.80
CA ILE A 6 -0.96 1.20 -11.36
C ILE A 6 -0.46 2.37 -10.51
N LYS A 7 0.66 2.99 -10.92
CA LYS A 7 1.20 4.17 -10.27
C LYS A 7 0.20 5.32 -10.24
N LYS A 8 -0.45 5.63 -11.38
CA LYS A 8 -1.45 6.71 -11.47
C LYS A 8 -2.66 6.45 -10.57
N ILE A 9 -3.17 5.22 -10.55
CA ILE A 9 -4.28 4.84 -9.67
C ILE A 9 -3.87 5.00 -8.19
N ALA A 10 -2.70 4.49 -7.81
CA ALA A 10 -2.21 4.61 -6.45
C ALA A 10 -2.03 6.06 -6.00
N HIS A 11 -1.56 6.94 -6.90
CA HIS A 11 -1.46 8.37 -6.62
C HIS A 11 -2.85 9.00 -6.41
N SER A 12 -3.79 8.71 -7.30
CA SER A 12 -5.17 9.21 -7.22
C SER A 12 -5.90 8.75 -5.95
N ILE A 13 -5.63 7.53 -5.46
CA ILE A 13 -6.15 7.03 -4.17
C ILE A 13 -5.75 7.97 -3.01
N LEU A 14 -4.48 8.38 -2.95
CA LEU A 14 -3.99 9.29 -1.90
C LEU A 14 -4.44 10.74 -2.10
N GLU A 15 -4.51 11.20 -3.36
CA GLU A 15 -4.96 12.56 -3.68
C GLU A 15 -6.44 12.76 -3.33
N ASN A 16 -7.29 11.78 -3.61
CA ASN A 16 -8.71 11.80 -3.28
C ASN A 16 -9.02 11.38 -1.85
N GLN A 17 -7.99 11.05 -1.04
CA GLN A 17 -8.14 10.60 0.34
C GLN A 17 -9.10 9.40 0.50
N ASN A 18 -9.04 8.45 -0.43
CA ASN A 18 -9.95 7.30 -0.42
C ASN A 18 -9.87 6.54 0.90
N VAL A 19 -11.03 6.22 1.46
CA VAL A 19 -11.19 5.40 2.66
C VAL A 19 -10.59 4.00 2.47
N GLU A 20 -9.90 3.50 3.49
CA GLU A 20 -9.42 2.12 3.57
C GLU A 20 -10.56 1.13 3.35
N ASN A 21 -10.33 0.11 2.54
CA ASN A 21 -11.37 -0.84 2.16
C ASN A 21 -10.77 -2.21 1.78
N SER A 22 -11.56 -3.07 1.14
CA SER A 22 -11.14 -4.43 0.80
C SER A 22 -9.96 -4.54 -0.18
N PHE A 23 -9.54 -3.44 -0.82
CA PHE A 23 -8.44 -3.40 -1.80
C PHE A 23 -7.46 -2.24 -1.59
N ILE A 24 -7.64 -1.43 -0.54
CA ILE A 24 -6.76 -0.32 -0.18
C ILE A 24 -6.42 -0.52 1.29
N GLU A 25 -5.13 -0.44 1.64
CA GLU A 25 -4.68 -0.44 3.03
C GLU A 25 -3.52 0.54 3.24
N TYR A 26 -3.57 1.29 4.35
CA TYR A 26 -2.52 2.24 4.73
C TYR A 26 -1.70 1.72 5.92
N LYS A 27 -0.38 1.80 5.80
CA LYS A 27 0.56 1.48 6.87
C LYS A 27 1.63 2.54 6.99
N LYS A 28 1.75 3.08 8.22
CA LYS A 28 2.68 4.18 8.51
C LYS A 28 4.15 3.83 8.25
N SER A 29 4.54 2.57 8.43
CA SER A 29 5.92 2.12 8.20
C SER A 29 6.01 0.60 7.97
N ILE A 30 7.17 0.15 7.51
CA ILE A 30 7.50 -1.28 7.34
C ILE A 30 7.58 -2.06 8.67
N ASN A 31 7.66 -1.36 9.81
CA ASN A 31 7.79 -2.01 11.12
C ASN A 31 6.57 -2.88 11.46
N PHE A 32 5.44 -2.65 10.80
CA PHE A 32 4.24 -3.48 10.91
C PHE A 32 4.31 -4.76 10.05
N LYS A 33 5.44 -5.49 10.12
CA LYS A 33 5.74 -6.66 9.28
C LYS A 33 4.62 -7.70 9.31
N ASP A 34 4.15 -8.07 10.50
CA ASP A 34 3.07 -9.07 10.65
C ASP A 34 1.75 -8.61 10.02
N LYS A 35 1.44 -7.31 10.14
CA LYS A 35 0.23 -6.74 9.53
C LYS A 35 0.35 -6.71 8.01
N ILE A 36 1.51 -6.29 7.50
CA ILE A 36 1.80 -6.25 6.06
C ILE A 36 1.66 -7.64 5.44
N LEU A 37 2.23 -8.67 6.08
CA LEU A 37 2.06 -10.06 5.64
C LEU A 37 0.60 -10.48 5.63
N LYS A 38 -0.12 -10.21 6.72
CA LYS A 38 -1.54 -10.59 6.84
C LYS A 38 -2.39 -9.91 5.76
N THR A 39 -2.19 -8.61 5.53
CA THR A 39 -2.89 -7.86 4.48
C THR A 39 -2.52 -8.39 3.10
N ALA A 40 -1.25 -8.65 2.82
CA ALA A 40 -0.82 -9.19 1.53
C ALA A 40 -1.43 -10.57 1.24
N CYS A 41 -1.46 -11.46 2.23
CA CYS A 41 -2.15 -12.74 2.13
C CYS A 41 -3.67 -12.58 1.94
N ALA A 42 -4.29 -11.63 2.62
CA ALA A 42 -5.71 -11.37 2.47
C ALA A 42 -6.04 -10.86 1.05
N PHE A 43 -5.23 -9.94 0.52
CA PHE A 43 -5.37 -9.39 -0.83
C PHE A 43 -5.18 -10.44 -1.92
N ALA A 44 -4.19 -11.32 -1.77
CA ALA A 44 -3.96 -12.41 -2.72
C ALA A 44 -5.11 -13.45 -2.75
N ASN A 45 -5.83 -13.62 -1.63
CA ASN A 45 -6.98 -14.52 -1.53
C ASN A 45 -8.32 -13.81 -1.77
N ASN A 46 -8.32 -12.50 -2.04
CA ASN A 46 -9.54 -11.74 -2.20
C ASN A 46 -10.13 -12.01 -3.59
N TYR A 47 -11.25 -12.75 -3.65
CA TYR A 47 -11.95 -13.08 -4.91
C TYR A 47 -12.87 -11.95 -5.42
N MET A 48 -12.84 -10.77 -4.79
CA MET A 48 -13.56 -9.59 -5.28
C MET A 48 -12.89 -9.10 -6.56
N ASN A 49 -13.66 -8.81 -7.62
CA ASN A 49 -13.26 -8.46 -9.01
C ASN A 49 -12.26 -7.29 -9.24
N ASN A 50 -11.47 -6.88 -8.25
CA ASN A 50 -10.44 -5.86 -8.39
C ASN A 50 -9.15 -6.49 -8.91
N GLU A 51 -8.71 -6.10 -10.11
CA GLU A 51 -7.49 -6.67 -10.73
C GLU A 51 -6.23 -6.48 -9.86
N VAL A 52 -6.17 -5.40 -9.05
CA VAL A 52 -5.01 -5.04 -8.23
C VAL A 52 -5.46 -4.48 -6.88
N ASN A 53 -4.82 -4.94 -5.79
CA ASN A 53 -4.97 -4.38 -4.45
C ASN A 53 -3.76 -3.52 -4.08
N PHE A 54 -3.96 -2.47 -3.29
CA PHE A 54 -2.95 -1.44 -2.99
C PHE A 54 -2.66 -1.38 -1.50
N LEU A 55 -1.42 -1.70 -1.12
CA LEU A 55 -0.92 -1.50 0.23
C LEU A 55 0.11 -0.35 0.23
N PHE A 56 -0.20 0.73 0.94
CA PHE A 56 0.63 1.92 1.04
C PHE A 56 1.53 1.87 2.27
N ILE A 57 2.83 2.07 2.08
CA ILE A 57 3.84 2.15 3.13
C ILE A 57 4.35 3.58 3.26
N GLY A 58 4.39 4.11 4.48
CA GLY A 58 4.71 5.52 4.75
C GLY A 58 3.47 6.41 4.88
N VAL A 59 2.27 5.81 4.92
CA VAL A 59 0.99 6.52 5.01
C VAL A 59 0.27 6.06 6.27
N GLU A 60 -0.02 7.00 7.17
CA GLU A 60 -0.78 6.73 8.40
C GLU A 60 -2.27 6.86 8.09
N GLU A 61 -3.11 6.00 8.67
CA GLU A 61 -4.56 6.13 8.62
C GLU A 61 -5.07 6.96 9.82
N VAL A 62 -6.13 7.74 9.60
CA VAL A 62 -6.84 8.48 10.66
C VAL A 62 -8.34 8.38 10.44
N ASP A 63 -9.10 8.52 11.53
CA ASP A 63 -10.56 8.63 11.46
C ASP A 63 -10.95 10.10 11.24
N ASP A 64 -11.69 10.37 10.18
CA ASP A 64 -12.35 11.65 9.95
C ASP A 64 -13.59 11.74 10.84
N LYS A 65 -13.43 12.43 11.97
CA LYS A 65 -14.53 12.63 12.92
C LYS A 65 -15.55 13.66 12.43
N GLU A 66 -15.22 14.50 11.46
CA GLU A 66 -16.14 15.52 10.93
C GLU A 66 -17.08 14.91 9.89
N ASN A 67 -16.58 14.05 9.00
CA ASN A 67 -17.39 13.40 7.97
C ASN A 67 -17.90 12.00 8.37
N GLY A 68 -17.41 11.45 9.48
CA GLY A 68 -17.77 10.12 9.97
C GLY A 68 -17.07 8.97 9.22
N GLU A 69 -16.19 9.30 8.27
CA GLU A 69 -15.37 8.34 7.54
C GLU A 69 -14.21 7.85 8.44
N LYS A 70 -13.93 6.55 8.40
CA LYS A 70 -12.86 5.93 9.19
C LYS A 70 -11.73 5.51 8.29
N ALA A 71 -10.51 5.47 8.81
CA ALA A 71 -9.34 4.99 8.08
C ALA A 71 -9.08 5.69 6.73
N ILE A 72 -9.12 7.03 6.71
CA ILE A 72 -8.62 7.83 5.58
C ILE A 72 -7.11 8.04 5.69
N PRO A 73 -6.37 8.25 4.58
CA PRO A 73 -4.95 8.53 4.65
C PRO A 73 -4.71 9.91 5.29
N LYS A 74 -3.92 9.95 6.36
CA LYS A 74 -3.53 11.18 7.02
C LYS A 74 -2.67 12.04 6.10
N ARG A 75 -3.10 13.29 5.90
CA ARG A 75 -2.40 14.30 5.12
C ARG A 75 -1.87 15.41 6.05
N PRO A 76 -0.64 15.91 5.85
CA PRO A 76 0.38 15.38 4.95
C PRO A 76 0.86 13.99 5.39
N ILE A 77 1.28 13.16 4.43
CA ILE A 77 1.70 11.78 4.73
C ILE A 77 2.86 11.72 5.72
N SER A 78 3.02 10.60 6.44
CA SER A 78 4.18 10.40 7.33
C SER A 78 5.47 10.41 6.50
N GLY A 79 5.44 9.73 5.37
CA GLY A 79 6.51 9.65 4.40
C GLY A 79 7.64 8.70 4.80
N ILE A 80 8.49 8.43 3.81
CA ILE A 80 9.71 7.65 3.92
C ILE A 80 10.88 8.56 3.56
N LYS A 81 11.99 8.46 4.31
CA LYS A 81 13.23 9.16 3.96
C LYS A 81 13.82 8.52 2.70
N GLU A 82 14.29 9.32 1.76
CA GLU A 82 14.86 8.85 0.50
C GLU A 82 15.99 7.82 0.69
N SER A 83 16.87 8.06 1.66
CA SER A 83 17.96 7.14 2.02
C SER A 83 17.51 5.78 2.57
N MET A 84 16.25 5.65 2.98
CA MET A 84 15.67 4.42 3.52
C MET A 84 14.84 3.65 2.49
N ILE A 85 14.54 4.24 1.33
CA ILE A 85 13.64 3.65 0.34
C ILE A 85 14.14 2.29 -0.11
N GLU A 86 15.39 2.20 -0.57
CA GLU A 86 15.98 0.95 -1.06
C GLU A 86 16.00 -0.14 0.03
N GLY A 87 16.31 0.23 1.28
CA GLY A 87 16.27 -0.68 2.41
C GLY A 87 14.87 -1.23 2.68
N ILE A 88 13.85 -0.36 2.65
CA ILE A 88 12.46 -0.75 2.86
C ILE A 88 11.94 -1.61 1.70
N GLU A 89 12.31 -1.30 0.45
CA GLU A 89 11.95 -2.13 -0.70
C GLU A 89 12.51 -3.55 -0.58
N ASN A 90 13.77 -3.69 -0.15
CA ASN A 90 14.39 -5.00 0.06
C ASN A 90 13.74 -5.76 1.23
N ASP A 91 13.41 -5.05 2.32
CA ASP A 91 12.67 -5.63 3.45
C ASP A 91 11.28 -6.11 3.02
N LEU A 92 10.56 -5.34 2.21
CA LEU A 92 9.25 -5.73 1.65
C LEU A 92 9.37 -6.97 0.77
N LYS A 93 10.34 -7.01 -0.15
CA LYS A 93 10.58 -8.20 -1.00
C LYS A 93 10.87 -9.44 -0.16
N SER A 94 11.76 -9.31 0.83
CA SER A 94 12.10 -10.38 1.76
C SER A 94 10.87 -10.84 2.55
N LEU A 95 10.08 -9.91 3.06
CA LEU A 95 8.86 -10.20 3.81
C LEU A 95 7.85 -10.96 2.94
N LEU A 96 7.49 -10.44 1.78
CA LEU A 96 6.52 -11.03 0.86
C LEU A 96 6.97 -12.38 0.30
N SER A 97 8.28 -12.65 0.24
CA SER A 97 8.82 -13.94 -0.18
C SER A 97 8.43 -15.12 0.72
N ASN A 98 8.01 -14.83 1.97
CA ASN A 98 7.54 -15.84 2.92
C ASN A 98 6.09 -16.30 2.65
N ILE A 99 5.36 -15.64 1.74
CA ILE A 99 3.98 -16.00 1.43
C ILE A 99 3.96 -17.21 0.48
N ASN A 100 3.23 -18.25 0.88
CA ASN A 100 3.03 -19.45 0.08
C ASN A 100 1.54 -19.79 -0.01
N PRO A 101 1.00 -20.03 -1.22
CA PRO A 101 1.67 -19.96 -2.53
C PRO A 101 2.17 -18.54 -2.91
N LYS A 102 3.15 -18.47 -3.81
CA LYS A 102 3.77 -17.20 -4.23
C LYS A 102 2.71 -16.28 -4.85
N ILE A 103 2.74 -15.02 -4.43
CA ILE A 103 1.84 -13.97 -4.92
C ILE A 103 2.54 -13.09 -5.96
N ASN A 104 1.77 -12.55 -6.91
CA ASN A 104 2.27 -11.58 -7.87
C ASN A 104 2.12 -10.17 -7.30
N TYR A 105 3.21 -9.40 -7.31
CA TYR A 105 3.19 -8.04 -6.79
C TYR A 105 4.19 -7.13 -7.49
N HIS A 106 3.94 -5.83 -7.38
CA HIS A 106 4.82 -4.76 -7.81
C HIS A 106 5.05 -3.79 -6.66
N ILE A 107 6.31 -3.37 -6.47
CA ILE A 107 6.65 -2.29 -5.55
C ILE A 107 6.88 -1.03 -6.38
N ILE A 108 6.16 0.03 -6.04
CA ILE A 108 6.18 1.30 -6.77
C ILE A 108 6.55 2.41 -5.79
N GLN A 109 7.56 3.18 -6.13
CA GLN A 109 7.91 4.42 -5.45
C GLN A 109 7.20 5.61 -6.08
N ASP A 110 6.63 6.46 -5.24
CA ASP A 110 6.13 7.75 -5.66
C ASP A 110 6.24 8.83 -4.57
N LYS A 111 5.86 10.06 -4.91
CA LYS A 111 6.00 11.22 -4.03
C LYS A 111 4.70 12.04 -4.01
N ILE A 112 4.26 12.40 -2.80
CA ILE A 112 3.14 13.31 -2.56
C ILE A 112 3.44 14.12 -1.28
N ASP A 113 2.93 15.35 -1.16
CA ASP A 113 3.26 16.25 -0.04
C ASP A 113 4.76 16.50 0.14
N ASN A 114 5.51 16.45 -0.97
CA ASN A 114 6.96 16.49 -0.99
C ASN A 114 7.66 15.34 -0.21
N LYS A 115 6.95 14.25 0.10
CA LYS A 115 7.44 13.08 0.83
C LYS A 115 7.29 11.81 0.00
N TYR A 116 8.24 10.89 0.14
CA TYR A 116 8.18 9.61 -0.56
C TYR A 116 7.28 8.61 0.15
N TYR A 117 6.65 7.74 -0.60
CA TYR A 117 5.95 6.56 -0.12
C TYR A 117 6.18 5.39 -1.07
N LEU A 118 5.93 4.18 -0.57
CA LEU A 118 5.99 2.97 -1.37
C LEU A 118 4.59 2.36 -1.46
N VAL A 119 4.30 1.76 -2.60
CA VAL A 119 3.06 1.03 -2.85
C VAL A 119 3.41 -0.39 -3.19
N VAL A 120 2.86 -1.35 -2.44
CA VAL A 120 2.85 -2.75 -2.81
C VAL A 120 1.53 -3.01 -3.51
N ALA A 121 1.58 -3.06 -4.83
CA ALA A 121 0.45 -3.43 -5.68
C ALA A 121 0.43 -4.95 -5.83
N ILE A 122 -0.60 -5.61 -5.29
CA ILE A 122 -0.73 -7.06 -5.30
C ILE A 122 -1.77 -7.43 -6.36
N GLU A 123 -1.31 -8.14 -7.38
CA GLU A 123 -2.19 -8.64 -8.43
C GLU A 123 -2.88 -9.91 -7.94
N GLN A 124 -4.18 -10.02 -8.24
CA GLN A 124 -4.89 -11.26 -7.98
C GLN A 124 -4.42 -12.32 -8.97
N GLY A 125 -4.01 -13.48 -8.46
CA GLY A 125 -3.50 -14.55 -9.31
C GLY A 125 -3.35 -15.87 -8.57
N PHE A 126 -4.32 -16.75 -8.78
CA PHE A 126 -4.09 -18.18 -8.96
C PHE A 126 -4.75 -18.62 -10.26
#